data_AF-A0AAN7EFA7-F1
#
_entry.id   AF-A0AAN7EFA7-F1
#
_cell.length_a   1.000
_cell.length_b   1.000
_cell.length_c   1.000
_cell.angle_alpha   90.00
_cell.angle_beta   90.00
_cell.angle_gamma   90.00
#
_symmetry.space_group_name_H-M   'P 1'
#
loop_
_entity.id
_entity.type
_entity.pdbx_description
1 polymer ?
#
loop_
_entity_poly.entity_id
_entity_poly.type
_entity_poly.pdbx_seq_one_letter_code
_entity_poly.pdbx_strand_id
1 'polypeptide(L)'
;MEDYLLCMKTLRSQMNDVEDQTAKITVEEQMQLTTIHTLEIDLNSAKSETKQLKEDTEKMMKAKGQICSQILERQRKIVSLESDSSTLAQVKDRISEQTGETEGKSSIDGDLIMDNLGSEAKNNLMEKLDAAKAKLDEISRMKSKLVMENSKMKQLLEQVKFKENDFEPELRTMDIKTLEEEHNALLLDKAGVIEYLQTLPSQIETLKGISHVITCACGKEYKVGVDCCV
;
A
#
# COMPACT_ATOMS: atom_id res chain seq x y z
N MET A 1 4.21 -62.55 55.73
CA MET A 1 5.02 -62.58 54.49
C MET A 1 4.18 -62.12 53.29
N GLU A 2 2.85 -62.36 53.29
CA GLU A 2 1.95 -61.80 52.27
C GLU A 2 1.94 -60.27 52.16
N ASP A 3 1.98 -59.51 53.27
CA ASP A 3 1.88 -58.05 53.22
C ASP A 3 3.02 -57.38 52.42
N TYR A 4 4.24 -57.92 52.56
CA TYR A 4 5.39 -57.48 51.78
C TYR A 4 5.21 -57.78 50.28
N LEU A 5 4.69 -58.95 49.95
CA LEU A 5 4.42 -59.36 48.56
C LEU A 5 3.33 -58.48 47.93
N LEU A 6 2.29 -58.14 48.69
CA LEU A 6 1.23 -57.23 48.25
C LEU A 6 1.77 -55.82 47.99
N CYS A 7 2.63 -55.33 48.87
CA CYS A 7 3.30 -54.03 48.71
C CYS A 7 4.15 -53.99 47.43
N MET A 8 4.95 -55.04 47.18
CA MET A 8 5.78 -55.15 45.97
C MET A 8 4.95 -55.20 44.67
N LYS A 9 3.81 -55.90 44.67
CA LYS A 9 2.90 -55.94 43.50
C LYS A 9 2.28 -54.58 43.23
N THR A 10 1.88 -53.87 44.28
CA THR A 10 1.30 -52.52 44.19
C THR A 10 2.31 -51.54 43.60
N LEU A 11 3.55 -51.56 44.11
CA LEU A 11 4.62 -50.69 43.62
C LEU A 11 4.91 -50.92 42.13
N ARG A 12 4.94 -52.19 41.69
CA ARG A 12 5.15 -52.55 40.29
C ARG A 12 4.02 -52.03 39.39
N SER A 13 2.76 -52.17 39.83
CA SER A 13 1.62 -51.63 39.09
C SER A 13 1.75 -50.10 38.92
N GLN A 14 2.06 -49.39 40.01
CA GLN A 14 2.23 -47.94 39.97
C GLN A 14 3.40 -47.50 39.10
N MET A 15 4.52 -48.22 39.11
CA MET A 15 5.65 -47.93 38.22
C MET A 15 5.25 -48.07 36.76
N ASN A 16 4.53 -49.14 36.39
CA ASN A 16 4.06 -49.33 35.03
C ASN A 16 3.07 -48.22 34.61
N ASP A 17 2.13 -47.84 35.48
CA ASP A 17 1.17 -46.77 35.20
C ASP A 17 1.86 -45.41 34.96
N VAL A 18 2.94 -45.13 35.72
CA VAL A 18 3.76 -43.92 35.54
C VAL A 18 4.56 -43.97 34.24
N GLU A 19 5.11 -45.13 33.88
CA GLU A 19 5.85 -45.32 32.64
C GLU A 19 4.95 -45.10 31.42
N ASP A 20 3.73 -45.65 31.41
CA ASP A 20 2.74 -45.45 30.36
C ASP A 20 2.30 -43.97 30.25
N GLN A 21 2.06 -43.30 31.39
CA GLN A 21 1.78 -41.86 31.39
C GLN A 21 2.94 -41.05 30.83
N THR A 22 4.18 -41.38 31.20
CA THR A 22 5.38 -40.67 30.74
C THR A 22 5.54 -40.82 29.23
N ALA A 23 5.34 -42.02 28.69
CA ALA A 23 5.38 -42.27 27.26
C ALA A 23 4.31 -41.47 26.50
N LYS A 24 3.09 -41.42 27.03
CA LYS A 24 1.99 -40.62 26.45
C LYS A 24 2.33 -39.13 26.40
N ILE A 25 2.78 -38.57 27.54
CA ILE A 25 3.16 -37.16 27.64
C ILE A 25 4.28 -36.82 26.63
N THR A 26 5.30 -37.69 26.53
CA THR A 26 6.43 -37.49 25.62
C THR A 26 5.99 -37.41 24.15
N VAL A 27 5.04 -38.27 23.73
CA VAL A 27 4.51 -38.23 22.36
C VAL A 27 3.72 -36.94 22.10
N GLU A 28 2.94 -36.51 23.09
CA GLU A 28 2.11 -35.31 23.00
C GLU A 28 2.99 -34.04 22.93
N GLU A 29 4.07 -33.98 23.70
CA GLU A 29 5.08 -32.91 23.64
C GLU A 29 5.80 -32.86 22.30
N GLN A 30 6.22 -34.01 21.75
CA GLN A 30 6.86 -34.06 20.42
C GLN A 30 5.93 -33.59 19.30
N MET A 31 4.64 -33.93 19.39
CA MET A 31 3.63 -33.46 18.44
C MET A 31 3.44 -31.93 18.53
N GLN A 32 3.40 -31.38 19.75
CA GLN A 32 3.32 -29.94 19.97
C GLN A 32 4.56 -29.21 19.45
N LEU A 33 5.76 -29.71 19.73
CA LEU A 33 7.02 -29.16 19.22
C LEU A 33 7.05 -29.10 17.70
N THR A 34 6.63 -30.17 17.03
CA THR A 34 6.56 -30.22 15.56
C THR A 34 5.58 -29.17 15.03
N THR A 35 4.42 -29.04 15.67
CA THR A 35 3.40 -28.05 15.29
C THR A 35 3.90 -26.62 15.45
N ILE A 36 4.57 -26.33 16.57
CA ILE A 36 5.19 -25.01 16.82
C ILE A 36 6.22 -24.71 15.74
N HIS A 37 7.10 -25.66 15.41
CA HIS A 37 8.11 -25.45 14.40
C HIS A 37 7.50 -25.14 13.02
N THR A 38 6.44 -25.86 12.61
CA THR A 38 5.73 -25.56 11.35
C THR A 38 5.14 -24.14 11.37
N LEU A 39 4.48 -23.76 12.46
CA LEU A 39 3.91 -22.40 12.59
C LEU A 39 4.98 -21.31 12.57
N GLU A 40 6.17 -21.55 13.14
CA GLU A 40 7.29 -20.60 13.06
C GLU A 40 7.78 -20.41 11.62
N ILE A 41 7.82 -21.47 10.82
CA ILE A 41 8.19 -21.38 9.40
C ILE A 41 7.17 -20.52 8.65
N ASP A 42 5.87 -20.82 8.82
CA ASP A 42 4.79 -20.11 8.15
C ASP A 42 4.75 -18.63 8.55
N LEU A 43 4.95 -18.35 9.85
CA LEU A 43 5.01 -16.97 10.37
C LEU A 43 6.18 -16.20 9.77
N ASN A 44 7.35 -16.82 9.62
CA ASN A 44 8.50 -16.20 8.97
C ASN A 44 8.25 -15.94 7.48
N SER A 45 7.56 -16.86 6.77
CA SER A 45 7.15 -16.65 5.37
C SER A 45 6.20 -15.45 5.27
N ALA A 46 5.11 -15.43 6.06
CA ALA A 46 4.13 -14.37 6.07
C ALA A 46 4.75 -13.00 6.40
N LYS A 47 5.71 -12.96 7.32
CA LYS A 47 6.46 -11.75 7.67
C LYS A 47 7.27 -11.23 6.48
N SER A 48 7.88 -12.11 5.70
CA SER A 48 8.65 -11.75 4.50
C SER A 48 7.74 -11.19 3.40
N GLU A 49 6.60 -11.83 3.15
CA GLU A 49 5.59 -11.39 2.17
C GLU A 49 4.98 -10.05 2.55
N THR A 50 4.67 -9.85 3.83
CA THR A 50 4.14 -8.57 4.34
C THR A 50 5.14 -7.43 4.14
N LYS A 51 6.44 -7.70 4.33
CA LYS A 51 7.50 -6.71 4.07
C LYS A 51 7.54 -6.32 2.59
N GLN A 52 7.49 -7.31 1.70
CA GLN A 52 7.48 -7.07 0.25
C GLN A 52 6.26 -6.25 -0.19
N LEU A 53 5.07 -6.60 0.31
CA LEU A 53 3.83 -5.86 0.03
C LEU A 53 3.90 -4.39 0.46
N LYS A 54 4.53 -4.11 1.60
CA LYS A 54 4.74 -2.73 2.07
C LYS A 54 5.61 -1.94 1.09
N GLU A 55 6.72 -2.52 0.64
CA GLU A 55 7.63 -1.87 -0.32
C GLU A 55 6.94 -1.60 -1.66
N ASP A 56 6.13 -2.54 -2.15
CA ASP A 56 5.42 -2.38 -3.41
C ASP A 56 4.27 -1.36 -3.32
N THR A 57 3.60 -1.28 -2.16
CA THR A 57 2.60 -0.24 -1.89
C THR A 57 3.23 1.16 -1.92
N GLU A 58 4.43 1.31 -1.36
CA GLU A 58 5.16 2.59 -1.35
C GLU A 58 5.62 3.01 -2.75
N LYS A 59 6.14 2.06 -3.55
CA LYS A 59 6.44 2.31 -4.98
C LYS A 59 5.19 2.73 -5.75
N MET A 60 4.07 2.06 -5.52
CA MET A 60 2.80 2.37 -6.18
C MET A 60 2.29 3.75 -5.78
N MET A 61 2.38 4.13 -4.50
CA MET A 61 1.98 5.45 -4.01
C MET A 61 2.82 6.56 -4.66
N LYS A 62 4.13 6.36 -4.79
CA LYS A 62 5.02 7.30 -5.49
C LYS A 62 4.64 7.46 -6.96
N ALA A 63 4.37 6.36 -7.66
CA ALA A 63 3.92 6.38 -9.05
C ALA A 63 2.58 7.10 -9.20
N LYS A 64 1.61 6.82 -8.31
CA LYS A 64 0.31 7.52 -8.27
C LYS A 64 0.51 9.03 -8.10
N GLY A 65 1.36 9.47 -7.18
CA GLY A 65 1.66 10.88 -6.99
C GLY A 65 2.22 11.55 -8.24
N GLN A 66 3.15 10.90 -8.94
CA GLN A 66 3.70 11.40 -10.21
C GLN A 66 2.65 11.51 -11.32
N ILE A 67 1.74 10.54 -11.41
CA ILE A 67 0.64 10.55 -12.38
C ILE A 67 -0.34 11.69 -12.08
N CYS A 68 -0.76 11.86 -10.81
CA CYS A 68 -1.64 12.95 -10.41
C CYS A 68 -1.07 14.33 -10.77
N SER A 69 0.23 14.55 -10.54
CA SER A 69 0.93 15.78 -10.94
C SER A 69 0.87 16.01 -12.46
N GLN A 70 1.10 14.97 -13.26
CA GLN A 70 1.00 15.06 -14.73
C GLN A 70 -0.42 15.36 -15.20
N ILE A 71 -1.44 14.78 -14.56
CA ILE A 71 -2.86 15.05 -14.89
C ILE A 71 -3.20 16.51 -14.63
N LEU A 72 -2.84 17.04 -13.46
CA LEU A 72 -3.10 18.44 -13.09
C LEU A 72 -2.38 19.43 -14.03
N GLU A 73 -1.17 19.11 -14.44
CA GLU A 73 -0.44 19.94 -15.42
C GLU A 73 -1.14 19.94 -16.79
N ARG A 74 -1.61 18.78 -17.25
CA ARG A 74 -2.34 18.67 -18.52
C ARG A 74 -3.69 19.38 -18.47
N GLN A 75 -4.42 19.29 -17.36
CA GLN A 75 -5.68 20.02 -17.19
C GLN A 75 -5.47 21.53 -17.29
N ARG A 76 -4.42 22.08 -16.65
CA ARG A 76 -4.06 23.50 -16.80
C ARG A 76 -3.77 23.89 -18.25
N LYS A 77 -3.05 23.04 -18.99
CA LYS A 77 -2.77 23.27 -20.42
C LYS A 77 -4.04 23.26 -21.28
N ILE A 78 -4.98 22.36 -21.00
CA ILE A 78 -6.27 22.29 -21.72
C ILE A 78 -7.05 23.58 -21.53
N VAL A 79 -7.20 24.05 -20.28
CA VAL A 79 -7.92 25.30 -19.99
C VAL A 79 -7.31 26.49 -20.73
N SER A 80 -5.98 26.58 -20.80
CA SER A 80 -5.29 27.63 -21.57
C SER A 80 -5.57 27.54 -23.08
N LEU A 81 -5.60 26.33 -23.65
CA LEU A 81 -5.88 26.15 -25.07
C LEU A 81 -7.35 26.44 -25.40
N GLU A 82 -8.28 26.14 -24.49
CA GLU A 82 -9.70 26.47 -24.64
C GLU A 82 -9.90 27.99 -24.67
N SER A 83 -9.21 28.75 -23.82
CA SER A 83 -9.25 30.22 -23.87
C SER A 83 -8.66 30.78 -25.15
N ASP A 84 -7.54 30.23 -25.62
CA ASP A 84 -6.90 30.64 -26.88
C ASP A 84 -7.82 30.36 -28.08
N SER A 85 -8.46 29.19 -28.11
CA SER A 85 -9.41 28.83 -29.18
C SER A 85 -10.63 29.75 -29.20
N SER A 86 -11.16 30.13 -28.03
CA SER A 86 -12.28 31.07 -27.93
C SER A 86 -11.88 32.45 -28.46
N THR A 87 -10.68 32.91 -28.10
CA THR A 87 -10.12 34.18 -28.60
C THR A 87 -9.94 34.15 -30.11
N LEU A 88 -9.40 33.05 -30.65
CA LEU A 88 -9.20 32.90 -32.09
C LEU A 88 -10.53 32.88 -32.86
N ALA A 89 -11.57 32.24 -32.31
CA ALA A 89 -12.91 32.26 -32.89
C ALA A 89 -13.46 33.70 -32.99
N GLN A 90 -13.34 34.49 -31.91
CA GLN A 90 -13.75 35.90 -31.93
C GLN A 90 -12.97 36.75 -32.95
N VAL A 91 -11.66 36.50 -33.09
CA VAL A 91 -10.84 37.20 -34.10
C VAL A 91 -11.29 36.83 -35.52
N LYS A 92 -11.58 35.56 -35.77
CA LYS A 92 -12.09 35.09 -37.06
C LYS A 92 -13.40 35.79 -37.44
N ASP A 93 -14.35 35.85 -36.50
CA ASP A 93 -15.65 36.46 -36.75
C ASP A 93 -15.53 37.94 -37.11
N ARG A 94 -14.65 38.69 -36.41
CA ARG A 94 -14.35 40.10 -36.71
C ARG A 94 -13.73 40.31 -38.10
N ILE A 95 -12.85 39.40 -38.54
CA ILE A 95 -12.26 39.47 -39.89
C ILE A 95 -13.33 39.24 -40.95
N SER A 96 -14.21 38.25 -40.76
CA SER A 96 -15.33 37.99 -41.69
C SER A 96 -16.27 39.18 -41.80
N GLU A 97 -16.55 39.89 -40.71
CA GLU A 97 -17.34 41.12 -40.69
C GLU A 97 -16.68 42.25 -41.51
N GLN A 98 -15.37 42.49 -41.33
CA GLN A 98 -14.62 43.50 -42.10
C GLN A 98 -14.48 43.15 -43.60
N THR A 99 -14.45 41.87 -43.94
CA THR A 99 -14.35 41.44 -45.35
C THR A 99 -15.68 41.63 -46.09
N GLY A 100 -16.82 41.44 -45.41
CA GLY A 100 -18.15 41.73 -45.97
C GLY A 100 -18.43 43.23 -46.17
N GLU A 101 -17.79 44.10 -45.39
CA GLU A 101 -17.93 45.56 -45.52
C GLU A 101 -17.07 46.17 -46.66
N THR A 102 -16.07 45.44 -47.16
CA THR A 102 -15.06 45.96 -48.12
C THR A 102 -15.28 45.54 -49.58
N GLU A 103 -16.23 44.65 -49.89
CA GLU A 103 -16.58 44.25 -51.27
C GLU A 103 -17.39 45.30 -52.08
N GLY A 104 -17.59 46.50 -51.53
CA GLY A 104 -18.49 47.52 -52.10
C GLY A 104 -17.88 48.75 -52.79
N LYS A 105 -16.56 48.94 -52.91
CA LYS A 105 -15.98 50.15 -53.56
C LYS A 105 -14.73 49.89 -54.41
N SER A 106 -14.68 50.60 -55.53
CA SER A 106 -13.96 50.32 -56.79
C SER A 106 -12.51 50.80 -56.93
N SER A 107 -11.83 50.22 -57.93
CA SER A 107 -10.96 50.80 -58.98
C SER A 107 -9.58 51.44 -58.71
N ILE A 108 -8.60 50.84 -59.41
CA ILE A 108 -7.60 51.43 -60.35
C ILE A 108 -6.31 52.07 -59.80
N ASP A 109 -5.20 51.48 -60.31
CA ASP A 109 -3.87 52.00 -60.71
C ASP A 109 -2.87 52.55 -59.69
N GLY A 110 -1.59 52.25 -59.96
CA GLY A 110 -0.45 52.93 -59.33
C GLY A 110 0.67 52.02 -58.83
N ASP A 111 1.65 51.77 -59.71
CA ASP A 111 3.09 51.77 -59.45
C ASP A 111 3.72 51.04 -58.24
N LEU A 112 4.56 50.06 -58.60
CA LEU A 112 5.93 49.81 -58.12
C LEU A 112 6.19 49.52 -56.61
N ILE A 113 6.88 48.37 -56.40
CA ILE A 113 7.75 47.96 -55.28
C ILE A 113 7.09 47.03 -54.23
N MET A 114 7.35 45.71 -54.33
CA MET A 114 7.90 44.87 -53.23
C MET A 114 7.96 43.37 -53.58
N ASP A 115 8.97 42.93 -54.34
CA ASP A 115 9.30 41.50 -54.42
C ASP A 115 10.07 40.97 -53.19
N ASN A 116 10.36 41.84 -52.20
CA ASN A 116 11.01 41.46 -50.94
C ASN A 116 10.06 41.30 -49.74
N LEU A 117 8.80 41.79 -49.79
CA LEU A 117 7.85 41.64 -48.67
C LEU A 117 7.06 40.33 -48.74
N GLY A 118 6.87 39.80 -49.95
CA GLY A 118 6.21 38.51 -50.17
C GLY A 118 7.05 37.30 -49.73
N SER A 119 8.38 37.39 -49.76
CA SER A 119 9.27 36.32 -49.30
C SER A 119 9.32 36.25 -47.76
N GLU A 120 9.37 37.40 -47.09
CA GLU A 120 9.44 37.46 -45.62
C GLU A 120 8.12 37.05 -44.95
N ALA A 121 6.98 37.54 -45.47
CA ALA A 121 5.66 37.10 -45.00
C ALA A 121 5.44 35.59 -45.22
N LYS A 122 5.87 35.06 -46.37
CA LYS A 122 5.80 33.63 -46.68
C LYS A 122 6.70 32.80 -45.77
N ASN A 123 7.93 33.26 -45.50
CA ASN A 123 8.85 32.58 -44.59
C ASN A 123 8.31 32.56 -43.15
N ASN A 124 7.76 33.68 -42.66
CA ASN A 124 7.13 33.73 -41.33
C ASN A 124 5.93 32.77 -41.20
N LEU A 125 5.11 32.66 -42.25
CA LEU A 125 4.00 31.71 -42.29
C LEU A 125 4.48 30.27 -42.34
N MET A 126 5.57 29.99 -43.08
CA MET A 126 6.19 28.68 -43.13
C MET A 126 6.71 28.24 -41.75
N GLU A 127 7.41 29.13 -41.03
CA GLU A 127 7.88 28.86 -39.66
C GLU A 127 6.73 28.58 -38.69
N LYS A 128 5.64 29.35 -38.78
CA LYS A 128 4.43 29.11 -37.98
C LYS A 128 3.77 27.77 -38.31
N LEU A 129 3.76 27.38 -39.57
CA LEU A 129 3.23 26.10 -40.02
C LEU A 129 4.05 24.93 -39.49
N ASP A 130 5.38 25.02 -39.56
CA ASP A 130 6.28 23.99 -39.03
C ASP A 130 6.18 23.89 -37.50
N ALA A 131 6.09 25.03 -36.80
CA ALA A 131 5.85 25.05 -35.36
C ALA A 131 4.49 24.42 -34.99
N ALA A 132 3.43 24.70 -35.76
CA ALA A 132 2.12 24.09 -35.55
C ALA A 132 2.14 22.58 -35.81
N LYS A 133 2.88 22.13 -36.84
CA LYS A 133 3.06 20.72 -37.16
C LYS A 133 3.79 19.97 -36.06
N ALA A 134 4.88 20.53 -35.52
CA ALA A 134 5.59 19.97 -34.38
C ALA A 134 4.71 19.87 -33.12
N LYS A 135 3.87 20.88 -32.85
CA LYS A 135 2.89 20.83 -31.76
C LYS A 135 1.86 19.73 -31.95
N LEU A 136 1.37 19.53 -33.18
CA LEU A 136 0.40 18.48 -33.51
C LEU A 136 1.00 17.07 -33.33
N ASP A 137 2.26 16.88 -33.72
CA ASP A 137 2.98 15.63 -33.53
C ASP A 137 3.16 15.32 -32.03
N GLU A 138 3.48 16.35 -31.23
CA GLU A 138 3.59 16.21 -29.78
C GLU A 138 2.25 15.84 -29.14
N ILE A 139 1.16 16.48 -29.55
CA ILE A 139 -0.20 16.13 -29.11
C ILE A 139 -0.53 14.68 -29.47
N SER A 140 -0.18 14.25 -30.68
CA SER A 140 -0.40 12.86 -31.12
C SER A 140 0.37 11.86 -30.26
N ARG A 141 1.64 12.16 -29.93
CA ARG A 141 2.45 11.35 -29.00
C ARG A 141 1.85 11.31 -27.61
N MET A 142 1.42 12.46 -27.08
CA MET A 142 0.78 12.56 -25.77
C MET A 142 -0.56 11.81 -25.70
N LYS A 143 -1.33 11.80 -26.79
CA LYS A 143 -2.58 11.03 -26.93
C LYS A 143 -2.31 9.54 -26.85
N SER A 144 -1.34 9.03 -27.60
CA SER A 144 -0.95 7.61 -27.56
C SER A 144 -0.52 7.18 -26.15
N LYS A 145 0.22 8.04 -25.42
CA LYS A 145 0.60 7.78 -24.02
C LYS A 145 -0.63 7.67 -23.11
N LEU A 146 -1.59 8.60 -23.23
CA LEU A 146 -2.83 8.57 -22.43
C LEU A 146 -3.67 7.32 -22.71
N VAL A 147 -3.77 6.90 -23.97
CA VAL A 147 -4.51 5.69 -24.34
C VAL A 147 -3.90 4.46 -23.65
N MET A 148 -2.57 4.36 -23.61
CA MET A 148 -1.88 3.28 -22.91
C MET A 148 -2.04 3.36 -21.37
N GLU A 149 -2.00 4.55 -20.78
CA GLU A 149 -2.23 4.70 -19.33
C GLU A 149 -3.68 4.35 -18.95
N ASN A 150 -4.66 4.74 -19.77
CA ASN A 150 -6.06 4.37 -19.59
C ASN A 150 -6.29 2.86 -19.67
N SER A 151 -5.62 2.16 -20.60
CA SER A 151 -5.76 0.70 -20.69
C SER A 151 -5.18 -0.01 -19.45
N LYS A 152 -4.04 0.47 -18.94
CA LYS A 152 -3.46 -0.02 -17.67
C LYS A 152 -4.37 0.24 -16.48
N MET A 153 -4.94 1.44 -16.38
CA MET A 153 -5.86 1.80 -15.30
C MET A 153 -7.10 0.91 -15.33
N LYS A 154 -7.65 0.63 -16.52
CA LYS A 154 -8.76 -0.29 -16.68
C LYS A 154 -8.43 -1.70 -16.19
N GLN A 155 -7.22 -2.21 -16.48
CA GLN A 155 -6.77 -3.50 -15.97
C GLN A 155 -6.65 -3.52 -14.44
N LEU A 156 -6.06 -2.48 -13.85
CA LEU A 156 -5.93 -2.37 -12.39
C LEU A 156 -7.30 -2.28 -11.70
N LEU A 157 -8.24 -1.55 -12.28
CA LEU A 157 -9.60 -1.45 -11.75
C LEU A 157 -10.29 -2.81 -11.73
N GLU A 158 -10.15 -3.60 -12.80
CA GLU A 158 -10.72 -4.95 -12.85
C GLU A 158 -10.08 -5.88 -11.81
N GLN A 159 -8.76 -5.76 -11.59
CA GLN A 159 -8.08 -6.53 -10.53
C GLN A 159 -8.57 -6.17 -9.13
N VAL A 160 -8.77 -4.88 -8.85
CA VAL A 160 -9.31 -4.42 -7.56
C VAL A 160 -10.73 -4.93 -7.36
N LYS A 161 -11.56 -4.85 -8.41
CA LYS A 161 -12.94 -5.35 -8.38
C LYS A 161 -13.01 -6.87 -8.18
N PHE A 162 -12.07 -7.63 -8.74
CA PHE A 162 -11.99 -9.07 -8.48
C PHE A 162 -11.65 -9.33 -7.00
N LYS A 163 -10.62 -8.66 -6.47
CA LYS A 163 -10.22 -8.78 -5.06
C LYS A 163 -11.29 -8.34 -4.08
N GLU A 164 -12.11 -7.37 -4.45
CA GLU A 164 -13.27 -6.96 -3.65
C GLU A 164 -14.22 -8.15 -3.41
N ASN A 165 -14.35 -9.06 -4.38
CA ASN A 165 -15.19 -10.26 -4.25
C ASN A 165 -14.58 -11.33 -3.33
N ASP A 166 -13.28 -11.24 -3.01
CA ASP A 166 -12.62 -12.17 -2.08
C ASP A 166 -12.99 -11.89 -0.61
N PHE A 167 -13.53 -10.70 -0.31
CA PHE A 167 -14.01 -10.37 1.04
C PHE A 167 -15.38 -10.96 1.34
N GLU A 168 -15.71 -11.17 2.61
CA GLU A 168 -17.04 -11.61 2.99
C GLU A 168 -18.13 -10.58 2.58
N PRO A 169 -19.34 -11.03 2.18
CA PRO A 169 -20.42 -10.15 1.74
C PRO A 169 -20.74 -9.02 2.71
N GLU A 170 -20.71 -9.31 4.01
CA GLU A 170 -21.01 -8.37 5.09
C GLU A 170 -20.05 -7.17 5.06
N LEU A 171 -18.75 -7.43 4.83
CA LEU A 171 -17.72 -6.40 4.72
C LEU A 171 -17.86 -5.57 3.45
N ARG A 172 -18.29 -6.18 2.33
CA ARG A 172 -18.57 -5.44 1.09
C ARG A 172 -19.77 -4.52 1.20
N THR A 173 -20.75 -4.88 2.02
CA THR A 173 -21.97 -4.10 2.22
C THR A 173 -21.82 -2.99 3.27
N MET A 174 -20.77 -3.04 4.09
CA MET A 174 -20.47 -2.00 5.06
C MET A 174 -20.11 -0.68 4.37
N ASP A 175 -20.48 0.43 5.00
CA ASP A 175 -20.07 1.74 4.53
C ASP A 175 -18.58 1.96 4.83
N ILE A 176 -17.93 2.69 3.92
CA ILE A 176 -16.49 2.98 3.98
C ILE A 176 -16.11 3.60 5.33
N LYS A 177 -16.97 4.48 5.87
CA LYS A 177 -16.69 5.19 7.11
C LYS A 177 -16.65 4.24 8.30
N THR A 178 -17.62 3.34 8.44
CA THR A 178 -17.56 2.30 9.49
C THR A 178 -16.35 1.39 9.31
N LEU A 179 -16.01 1.03 8.07
CA LEU A 179 -14.81 0.20 7.81
C LEU A 179 -13.51 0.90 8.24
N GLU A 180 -13.40 2.21 8.00
CA GLU A 180 -12.27 3.03 8.44
C GLU A 180 -12.20 3.15 9.97
N GLU A 181 -13.34 3.31 10.64
CA GLU A 181 -13.43 3.38 12.10
C GLU A 181 -12.98 2.06 12.76
N GLU A 182 -13.48 0.92 12.28
CA GLU A 182 -13.09 -0.42 12.76
C GLU A 182 -11.60 -0.71 12.53
N HIS A 183 -11.08 -0.36 11.35
CA HIS A 183 -9.65 -0.49 11.06
C HIS A 183 -8.78 0.34 12.04
N ASN A 184 -9.20 1.56 12.35
CA ASN A 184 -8.50 2.40 13.31
C ASN A 184 -8.58 1.85 14.74
N ALA A 185 -9.73 1.30 15.15
CA ALA A 185 -9.89 0.64 16.44
C ALA A 185 -8.94 -0.57 16.57
N LEU A 186 -8.86 -1.42 15.55
CA LEU A 186 -7.94 -2.56 15.51
C LEU A 186 -6.46 -2.13 15.59
N LEU A 187 -6.09 -1.00 14.96
CA LEU A 187 -4.74 -0.46 15.07
C LEU A 187 -4.41 0.00 16.49
N LEU A 188 -5.37 0.62 17.18
CA LEU A 188 -5.21 1.05 18.57
C LEU A 188 -5.08 -0.16 19.51
N ASP A 189 -5.93 -1.16 19.36
CA ASP A 189 -5.86 -2.40 20.14
C ASP A 189 -4.51 -3.09 19.96
N LYS A 190 -4.02 -3.17 18.71
CA LYS A 190 -2.70 -3.71 18.41
C LYS A 190 -1.58 -2.93 19.12
N ALA A 191 -1.68 -1.60 19.16
CA ALA A 191 -0.71 -0.77 19.87
C ALA A 191 -0.73 -1.07 21.38
N GLY A 192 -1.92 -1.16 21.98
CA GLY A 192 -2.07 -1.52 23.39
C GLY A 192 -1.50 -2.90 23.74
N VAL A 193 -1.71 -3.90 22.87
CA VAL A 193 -1.10 -5.24 23.06
C VAL A 193 0.42 -5.17 22.99
N ILE A 194 0.98 -4.39 22.06
CA ILE A 194 2.43 -4.21 21.95
C ILE A 194 3.00 -3.54 23.22
N GLU A 195 2.33 -2.50 23.71
CA GLU A 195 2.74 -1.81 24.95
C GLU A 195 2.69 -2.76 26.14
N TYR A 196 1.61 -3.52 26.30
CA TYR A 196 1.52 -4.53 27.36
C TYR A 196 2.67 -5.54 27.28
N LEU A 197 2.92 -6.11 26.09
CA LEU A 197 4.03 -7.04 25.89
C LEU A 197 5.39 -6.42 26.20
N GLN A 198 5.58 -5.13 25.92
CA GLN A 198 6.81 -4.39 26.28
C GLN A 198 6.96 -4.16 27.79
N THR A 199 5.87 -4.14 28.56
CA THR A 199 5.94 -4.05 30.03
C THR A 199 6.27 -5.38 30.71
N LEU A 200 5.99 -6.52 30.09
CA LEU A 200 6.22 -7.84 30.69
C LEU A 200 7.69 -8.10 31.08
N PRO A 201 8.72 -7.75 30.28
CA PRO A 201 10.11 -7.93 30.67
C PRO A 201 10.50 -7.20 31.97
N SER A 202 10.02 -5.96 32.16
CA SER A 202 10.34 -5.21 33.39
C SER A 202 9.63 -5.82 34.60
N GLN A 203 8.39 -6.30 34.43
CA GLN A 203 7.66 -7.02 35.48
C GLN A 203 8.36 -8.34 35.85
N ILE A 204 8.85 -9.10 34.87
CA ILE A 204 9.63 -10.31 35.13
C ILE A 204 10.91 -9.99 35.90
N GLU A 205 11.60 -8.90 35.56
CA GLU A 205 12.80 -8.47 36.28
C GLU A 205 12.49 -8.09 37.74
N THR A 206 11.35 -7.42 37.98
CA THR A 206 10.92 -7.13 39.36
C THR A 206 10.63 -8.40 40.16
N LEU A 207 10.08 -9.44 39.54
CA LEU A 207 9.80 -10.73 40.18
C LEU A 207 11.09 -11.50 40.49
N LYS A 208 12.09 -11.46 39.61
CA LYS A 208 13.43 -12.06 39.85
C LYS A 208 14.14 -11.41 41.05
N GLY A 209 13.88 -10.13 41.31
CA GLY A 209 14.42 -9.42 42.47
C GLY A 209 13.81 -9.83 43.82
N ILE A 210 12.67 -10.54 43.83
CA ILE A 210 12.01 -10.98 45.07
C ILE A 210 12.74 -12.20 45.62
N SER A 211 13.32 -12.05 46.82
CA SER A 211 13.88 -13.16 47.59
C SER A 211 13.49 -13.07 49.05
N HIS A 212 13.22 -14.23 49.65
CA HIS A 212 12.79 -14.36 51.04
C HIS A 212 13.71 -15.32 51.79
N VAL A 213 14.03 -15.00 53.04
CA VAL A 213 14.85 -15.87 53.88
C VAL A 213 13.92 -16.63 54.82
N ILE A 214 14.01 -17.95 54.78
CA ILE A 214 13.21 -18.86 55.61
C ILE A 214 14.14 -19.53 56.61
N THR A 215 13.79 -19.46 57.89
CA THR A 215 14.54 -20.09 58.97
C THR A 215 13.97 -21.48 59.27
N CYS A 216 14.80 -22.51 59.21
CA CYS A 216 14.44 -23.87 59.59
C CYS A 216 14.41 -24.01 61.11
N ALA A 217 13.60 -24.94 61.62
CA ALA A 217 13.53 -25.26 63.05
C ALA A 217 14.88 -25.68 63.66
N CYS A 218 15.86 -26.10 62.84
CA CYS A 218 17.24 -26.37 63.27
C CYS A 218 18.14 -25.12 63.36
N GLY A 219 17.60 -23.92 63.11
CA GLY A 219 18.31 -22.64 63.14
C GLY A 219 19.04 -22.25 61.84
N LYS A 220 18.97 -23.08 60.79
CA LYS A 220 19.58 -22.76 59.48
C LYS A 220 18.66 -21.86 58.65
N GLU A 221 19.23 -20.84 58.01
CA GLU A 221 18.52 -19.95 57.09
C GLU A 221 18.69 -20.39 55.63
N TYR A 222 17.61 -20.30 54.86
CA TYR A 222 17.57 -20.60 53.44
C TYR A 222 17.00 -19.42 52.68
N LYS A 223 17.75 -18.91 51.69
CA LYS A 223 17.28 -17.86 50.78
C LYS A 223 16.54 -18.50 49.62
N VAL A 224 15.23 -18.27 49.53
CA VAL A 224 14.38 -18.72 48.44
C VAL A 224 14.11 -17.53 47.52
N GLY A 225 14.37 -17.69 46.23
CA GLY A 225 14.09 -16.69 45.20
C GLY A 225 13.41 -17.34 44.00
N VAL A 226 12.77 -16.53 43.17
CA VAL A 226 12.15 -17.00 41.93
C VAL A 226 13.21 -17.03 40.83
N ASP A 227 13.68 -18.22 40.49
CA ASP A 227 14.59 -18.43 39.37
C ASP A 227 13.77 -18.74 38.11
N CYS A 228 13.45 -17.72 37.33
CA CYS A 228 12.83 -17.89 36.02
C CYS A 228 13.93 -18.30 35.01
N CYS A 229 14.32 -19.58 35.02
CA CYS A 229 15.10 -20.16 33.94
C CYS A 229 14.27 -20.11 32.65
N VAL A 230 14.80 -19.44 31.63
CA VAL A 230 14.28 -19.45 30.25
C VAL A 230 14.98 -20.58 29.50
#